data_AF-A0A7C1SY73-F1
#
_entry.id   AF-A0A7C1SY73-F1
#
_cell.length_a   1.000
_cell.length_b   1.000
_cell.length_c   1.000
_cell.angle_alpha   90.00
_cell.angle_beta   90.00
_cell.angle_gamma   90.00
#
_symmetry.space_group_name_H-M   'P 1'
#
loop_
_entity.id
_entity.type
_entity.pdbx_description
1 polymer ?
#
loop_
_entity_poly.entity_id
_entity_poly.type
_entity_poly.pdbx_seq_one_letter_code
_entity_poly.pdbx_strand_id
1 'polypeptide(L)' 'SSFICDQTGAMVATADRETETVLTATFDLDGIARQRASWGLFRDRRPELYGPLLGYEG' A
#
# COMPACT_ATOMS: atom_id res chain seq x y z
N SER A 1 -8.25 13.26 6.81
CA SER A 1 -6.91 13.59 7.35
C SER A 1 -5.90 13.07 6.36
N SER A 2 -4.88 13.88 6.05
CA SER A 2 -3.74 13.42 5.26
C SER A 2 -2.90 12.47 6.09
N PHE A 3 -2.33 11.42 5.49
CA PHE A 3 -1.46 10.47 6.19
C PHE A 3 -0.47 9.81 5.21
N ILE A 4 0.56 9.18 5.76
CA ILE A 4 1.53 8.33 5.06
C ILE A 4 1.53 6.97 5.76
N CYS A 5 1.40 5.88 4.99
CA CYS A 5 1.58 4.52 5.50
C CYS A 5 2.83 3.87 4.92
N ASP A 6 3.36 2.88 5.65
CA ASP A 6 4.40 1.99 5.14
C ASP A 6 3.84 0.85 4.27
N GLN A 7 4.72 -0.02 3.77
CA GLN A 7 4.41 -1.16 2.91
C GLN A 7 3.55 -2.25 3.58
N THR A 8 3.35 -2.19 4.89
CA THR A 8 2.50 -3.11 5.66
C THR A 8 1.13 -2.51 5.97
N GLY A 9 0.93 -1.22 5.68
CA GLY A 9 -0.28 -0.47 5.99
C GLY A 9 -0.23 0.28 7.32
N ALA A 10 0.88 0.24 8.05
CA ALA A 10 1.02 1.00 9.29
C ALA A 10 1.12 2.50 9.00
N MET A 11 0.35 3.33 9.71
CA MET A 11 0.42 4.78 9.58
C MET A 11 1.72 5.30 10.23
N VAL A 12 2.61 5.88 9.42
CA VAL A 12 3.89 6.43 9.88
C VAL A 12 3.87 7.95 10.05
N ALA A 13 2.88 8.64 9.46
CA ALA A 13 2.61 10.05 9.68
C ALA A 13 1.13 10.34 9.44
N THR A 14 0.51 11.19 10.26
CA THR A 14 -0.91 11.58 10.14
C THR A 14 -1.06 13.04 10.52
N ALA A 15 -1.83 13.81 9.73
CA ALA A 15 -2.27 15.15 10.06
C ALA A 15 -3.66 15.10 10.70
N ASP A 16 -3.95 16.05 11.58
CA ASP A 16 -5.30 16.26 12.11
C ASP A 16 -6.20 16.96 11.07
N ARG A 17 -7.37 17.47 11.50
CA ARG A 17 -8.35 18.15 10.63
C ARG A 17 -8.36 19.68 10.82
N GLU A 18 -7.62 20.18 11.79
CA GLU A 18 -7.71 21.56 12.29
C GLU A 18 -6.48 22.38 11.91
N THR A 19 -5.33 21.73 11.73
CA THR A 19 -4.05 22.37 11.52
C THR A 19 -3.49 22.12 10.13
N GLU A 20 -2.92 23.18 9.54
CA GLU A 20 -2.13 23.05 8.33
C GLU A 20 -0.82 22.31 8.65
N THR A 21 -0.56 21.20 7.95
CA THR A 21 0.55 20.29 8.27
C THR A 21 1.25 19.81 7.00
N VAL A 22 2.59 19.83 7.01
CA VAL A 22 3.43 19.17 6.00
C VAL A 22 3.95 17.85 6.58
N LEU A 23 3.53 16.73 5.99
CA LEU A 23 3.98 15.41 6.37
C LEU A 23 5.16 14.97 5.51
N THR A 24 6.18 14.35 6.13
CA THR A 24 7.32 13.76 5.42
C THR A 24 7.63 12.38 6.00
N ALA A 25 8.15 11.48 5.15
CA ALA A 25 8.63 10.17 5.53
C ALA A 25 9.74 9.72 4.57
N THR A 26 10.67 8.90 5.04
CA THR A 26 11.74 8.30 4.23
C THR A 26 11.58 6.79 4.24
N PHE A 27 11.79 6.15 3.09
CA PHE A 27 11.65 4.71 2.92
C PHE A 27 12.92 4.11 2.29
N ASP A 28 13.37 2.97 2.82
CA ASP A 28 14.35 2.11 2.16
C ASP A 28 13.64 1.27 1.08
N LEU A 29 13.69 1.73 -0.16
CA LEU A 29 13.02 1.08 -1.27
C LEU A 29 13.63 -0.28 -1.62
N ASP A 30 14.93 -0.47 -1.39
CA ASP A 30 15.61 -1.75 -1.63
C ASP A 30 15.23 -2.78 -0.55
N GLY A 31 15.11 -2.35 0.70
CA GLY A 31 14.52 -3.15 1.79
C GLY A 31 13.09 -3.58 1.49
N ILE A 32 12.24 -2.62 1.09
CA ILE A 32 10.84 -2.90 0.75
C ILE A 32 10.72 -3.84 -0.45
N ALA A 33 11.56 -3.68 -1.47
CA ALA A 33 11.57 -4.56 -2.63
C ALA A 33 11.89 -6.01 -2.24
N ARG A 34 12.89 -6.22 -1.36
CA ARG A 34 13.24 -7.54 -0.83
C ARG A 34 12.09 -8.17 -0.03
N GLN A 35 11.48 -7.42 0.89
CA GLN A 35 10.33 -7.90 1.67
C GLN A 35 9.13 -8.26 0.76
N ARG A 36 8.84 -7.42 -0.23
CA ARG A 36 7.74 -7.64 -1.19
C ARG A 36 7.97 -8.92 -2.00
N ALA A 37 9.20 -9.17 -2.43
CA ALA A 37 9.56 -10.38 -3.17
C ALA A 37 9.46 -11.64 -2.30
N SER A 38 9.83 -11.57 -1.02
CA SER A 38 9.80 -12.74 -0.12
C SER A 38 8.39 -13.17 0.26
N TRP A 39 7.40 -12.28 0.21
CA TRP A 39 6.04 -12.57 0.69
C TRP A 39 5.23 -13.47 -0.25
N GLY A 40 5.61 -13.61 -1.53
CA GLY A 40 4.94 -14.52 -2.46
C GLY A 40 3.59 -14.04 -3.01
N LEU A 41 2.97 -13.00 -2.43
CA LEU A 41 1.67 -12.47 -2.84
C LEU A 41 1.56 -12.21 -4.36
N PHE A 42 2.59 -11.62 -4.96
CA PHE A 42 2.61 -11.34 -6.40
C PHE A 42 2.74 -12.61 -7.25
N ARG A 43 3.53 -13.58 -6.80
CA ARG A 43 3.74 -14.87 -7.47
C ARG A 43 2.49 -15.72 -7.44
N ASP A 44 1.75 -15.67 -6.34
CA ASP A 44 0.64 -16.57 -6.07
C ASP A 44 -0.71 -16.03 -6.59
N ARG A 45 -0.71 -14.90 -7.32
CA ARG A 45 -1.91 -14.35 -7.97
C ARG A 45 -2.45 -15.33 -9.01
N ARG A 46 -3.77 -15.29 -9.21
CA ARG A 46 -4.50 -16.08 -10.22
C ARG A 46 -5.28 -15.15 -11.16
N PRO A 47 -4.61 -14.40 -12.05
CA PRO A 47 -5.24 -13.39 -12.90
C PRO A 47 -6.39 -13.91 -13.75
N GLU A 48 -6.34 -15.18 -14.14
CA GLU A 48 -7.39 -15.85 -14.91
C GLU A 48 -8.73 -15.95 -14.16
N LEU A 49 -8.71 -15.84 -12.82
CA LEU A 49 -9.91 -15.85 -11.99
C LEU A 49 -10.47 -14.43 -11.73
N TYR A 50 -9.81 -13.37 -12.20
CA TYR A 50 -10.19 -12.00 -11.88
C TYR A 50 -11.23 -11.39 -12.83
N GLY A 51 -11.77 -12.18 -13.77
CA GLY A 51 -12.82 -11.75 -14.70
C GLY A 51 -14.00 -11.02 -14.03
N PRO A 52 -14.56 -11.53 -12.92
CA PRO A 52 -15.64 -10.86 -12.19
C PRO A 52 -15.31 -9.44 -11.71
N LEU A 53 -14.03 -9.12 -11.47
CA LEU A 53 -13.62 -7.79 -11.02
C LEU A 53 -13.69 -6.73 -12.14
N LEU A 54 -13.86 -7.14 -13.40
CA LEU A 54 -13.83 -6.25 -14.57
C LEU A 54 -15.21 -5.69 -14.95
N GLY A 55 -16.27 -6.12 -14.29
CA GLY A 55 -17.64 -5.66 -14.52
C GLY A 55 -18.37 -5.36 -13.22
N TYR A 56 -19.58 -4.84 -13.34
CA TYR A 56 -20.43 -4.51 -12.18
C TYR A 56 -21.49 -5.59 -11.87
N GLU A 57 -21.61 -6.60 -12.73
CA GLU A 57 -22.72 -7.56 -12.74
C GLU A 57 -22.48 -8.84 -11.89
N GLY A 58 -21.28 -9.01 -11.33
CA GLY A 58 -20.93 -10.17 -10.49
C GLY A 58 -20.60 -11.44 -11.25
#